data_AF-A0A3B9EK21-F1
#
_entry.id   AF-A0A3B9EK21-F1
#
_cell.length_a   1.000
_cell.length_b   1.000
_cell.length_c   1.000
_cell.angle_alpha   90.00
_cell.angle_beta   90.00
_cell.angle_gamma   90.00
#
_symmetry.space_group_name_H-M   'P 1'
#
loop_
_entity.id
_entity.type
_entity.pdbx_description
1 polymer ?
#
loop_
_entity_poly.entity_id
_entity_poly.type
_entity_poly.pdbx_seq_one_letter_code
_entity_poly.pdbx_strand_id
1 'polypeptide(L)'
;RLLAGAAERLAADQGIEAMALGVAAWMRWQEGVTEQGETVVVDDPLASRTAELIEASETDEAQVRALLGLSAVFPTSLAEEPRFVEAVTAAFLALREHGAVEAARRVTE
;
A
#
# COMPACT_ATOMS: atom_id res chain seq x y z
N ARG A 1 5.23 11.81 1.01
CA ARG A 1 6.62 11.75 1.54
C ARG A 1 7.33 10.45 1.16
N LEU A 2 6.66 9.28 1.19
CA LEU A 2 7.28 7.99 0.81
C LEU A 2 7.51 7.83 -0.70
N LEU A 3 6.57 8.29 -1.54
CA LEU A 3 6.59 8.02 -2.98
C LEU A 3 7.79 8.64 -3.72
N ALA A 4 8.15 9.88 -3.38
CA ALA A 4 9.32 10.53 -3.97
C ALA A 4 10.61 9.77 -3.63
N GLY A 5 10.78 9.39 -2.36
CA GLY A 5 11.93 8.58 -1.94
C GLY A 5 11.96 7.20 -2.58
N ALA A 6 10.80 6.56 -2.77
CA ALA A 6 10.73 5.26 -3.45
C ALA A 6 11.17 5.39 -4.91
N ALA A 7 10.68 6.42 -5.62
CA ALA A 7 11.09 6.70 -6.99
C ALA A 7 12.60 6.98 -7.12
N GLU A 8 13.17 7.79 -6.22
CA GLU A 8 14.61 8.09 -6.19
C GLU A 8 15.46 6.83 -5.97
N ARG A 9 15.04 5.96 -5.05
CA ARG A 9 15.74 4.70 -4.75
C ARG A 9 15.65 3.70 -5.89
N LEU A 10 14.49 3.55 -6.52
CA LEU A 10 14.32 2.69 -7.69
C LEU A 10 15.16 3.17 -8.88
N ALA A 11 15.29 4.49 -9.07
CA ALA A 11 16.17 5.07 -10.08
C ALA A 11 17.66 4.80 -9.79
N ALA A 12 18.03 4.66 -8.51
CA ALA A 12 19.37 4.29 -8.05
C ALA A 12 19.57 2.76 -7.90
N ASP A 13 18.61 1.95 -8.33
CA ASP A 13 18.58 0.48 -8.19
C ASP A 13 18.77 0.00 -6.73
N GLN A 14 18.12 0.71 -5.80
CA GLN A 14 18.13 0.41 -4.37
C GLN A 14 16.79 -0.17 -3.92
N GLY A 15 16.83 -1.04 -2.91
CA GLY A 15 15.63 -1.62 -2.27
C GLY A 15 14.73 -0.56 -1.65
N ILE A 16 13.42 -0.78 -1.73
CA ILE A 16 12.36 0.14 -1.27
C ILE A 16 11.41 -0.50 -0.26
N GLU A 17 11.78 -1.63 0.32
CA GLU A 17 10.93 -2.52 1.10
C GLU A 17 10.22 -1.76 2.24
N ALA A 18 10.94 -0.91 2.97
CA ALA A 18 10.38 -0.09 4.05
C ALA A 18 9.39 0.97 3.56
N MET A 19 9.66 1.56 2.39
CA MET A 19 8.75 2.55 1.79
C MET A 19 7.50 1.88 1.23
N ALA A 20 7.66 0.72 0.59
CA ALA A 20 6.57 -0.10 0.10
C ALA A 20 5.67 -0.58 1.24
N LEU A 21 6.25 -0.99 2.37
CA LEU A 21 5.49 -1.35 3.58
C LEU A 21 4.68 -0.18 4.11
N GLY A 22 5.25 1.03 4.17
CA GLY A 22 4.50 2.22 4.59
C GLY A 22 3.33 2.55 3.66
N VAL A 23 3.50 2.36 2.35
CA VAL A 23 2.42 2.53 1.36
C VAL A 23 1.35 1.45 1.53
N ALA A 24 1.74 0.19 1.70
CA ALA A 24 0.82 -0.92 1.91
C ALA A 24 0.03 -0.77 3.23
N ALA A 25 0.66 -0.25 4.28
CA ALA A 25 -0.01 0.06 5.55
C ALA A 25 -1.08 1.15 5.37
N TRP A 26 -0.80 2.18 4.56
CA TRP A 26 -1.82 3.17 4.19
C TRP A 26 -2.98 2.51 3.42
N MET A 27 -2.70 1.61 2.46
CA MET A 27 -3.75 0.89 1.74
C MET A 27 -4.63 0.06 2.66
N ARG A 28 -4.06 -0.66 3.64
CA ARG A 28 -4.84 -1.39 4.65
C ARG A 28 -5.64 -0.48 5.56
N TRP A 29 -5.10 0.68 5.93
CA TRP A 29 -5.82 1.65 6.74
C TRP A 29 -7.10 2.15 6.06
N GLN A 30 -7.08 2.28 4.73
CA GLN A 30 -8.26 2.68 3.93
C GLN A 30 -9.42 1.68 4.00
N GLU A 31 -9.19 0.44 4.42
CA GLU A 31 -10.26 -0.54 4.66
C GLU A 31 -11.13 -0.16 5.87
N GLY A 32 -10.64 0.71 6.76
CA GLY A 32 -11.37 1.12 7.95
C GLY A 32 -11.61 -0.01 8.94
N VAL A 33 -10.78 -1.06 8.92
CA VAL A 33 -10.86 -2.20 9.84
C VAL A 33 -9.49 -2.51 10.42
N THR A 34 -9.40 -2.57 11.75
CA THR A 34 -8.16 -2.91 12.46
C THR A 34 -7.83 -4.40 12.36
N GLU A 35 -6.64 -4.79 12.78
CA GLU A 35 -6.26 -6.21 12.86
C GLU A 35 -7.11 -7.00 13.85
N GLN A 36 -7.73 -6.34 14.83
CA GLN A 36 -8.66 -6.94 15.78
C GLN A 36 -10.09 -7.04 15.23
N GLY A 37 -10.33 -6.58 14.00
CA GLY A 37 -11.65 -6.57 13.37
C GLY A 37 -12.54 -5.39 13.80
N GLU A 38 -11.98 -4.37 14.44
CA GLU A 38 -12.73 -3.18 14.84
C GLU A 38 -12.89 -2.23 13.64
N THR A 39 -14.10 -1.77 13.40
CA THR A 39 -14.36 -0.74 12.37
C THR A 39 -13.96 0.63 12.89
N VAL A 40 -13.16 1.35 12.10
CA VAL A 40 -12.68 2.70 12.39
C VAL A 40 -13.06 3.65 11.26
N VAL A 41 -13.26 4.92 11.60
CA VAL A 41 -13.50 5.97 10.61
C VAL A 41 -12.16 6.37 10.00
N VAL A 42 -12.04 6.24 8.68
CA VAL A 42 -10.89 6.73 7.91
C VAL A 42 -11.02 8.24 7.73
N ASP A 43 -10.25 9.02 8.48
CA ASP A 43 -10.17 10.49 8.33
C ASP A 43 -9.23 10.86 7.17
N ASP A 44 -9.72 10.68 5.94
CA ASP A 44 -9.01 10.97 4.70
C ASP A 44 -9.98 11.65 3.70
N PRO A 45 -9.60 12.77 3.06
CA PRO A 45 -10.42 13.40 2.02
C PRO A 45 -10.78 12.47 0.85
N LEU A 46 -9.99 11.41 0.63
CA LEU A 46 -10.22 10.40 -0.40
C LEU A 46 -10.94 9.15 0.12
N ALA A 47 -11.36 9.10 1.39
CA ALA A 47 -11.94 7.91 2.02
C ALA A 47 -13.12 7.31 1.24
N SER A 48 -14.03 8.14 0.71
CA SER A 48 -15.14 7.65 -0.12
C SER A 48 -14.63 6.97 -1.40
N ARG A 49 -13.62 7.56 -2.04
CA ARG A 49 -13.08 7.04 -3.29
C ARG A 49 -12.24 5.77 -3.09
N THR A 50 -11.47 5.71 -2.02
CA THR A 50 -10.71 4.51 -1.66
C THR A 50 -11.65 3.38 -1.27
N ALA A 51 -12.71 3.64 -0.51
CA ALA A 51 -13.73 2.67 -0.16
C ALA A 51 -14.41 2.07 -1.41
N GLU A 52 -14.81 2.89 -2.39
CA GLU A 52 -15.38 2.41 -3.66
C GLU A 52 -14.43 1.45 -4.41
N LEU A 53 -13.14 1.76 -4.45
CA LEU A 53 -12.14 0.94 -5.12
C LEU A 53 -11.92 -0.38 -4.40
N ILE A 54 -11.90 -0.35 -3.07
CA ILE A 54 -11.77 -1.53 -2.22
C ILE A 54 -12.99 -2.44 -2.39
N GLU A 55 -14.21 -1.90 -2.32
CA GLU A 55 -15.45 -2.67 -2.49
C GLU A 55 -15.55 -3.34 -3.87
N ALA A 56 -15.03 -2.68 -4.92
CA ALA A 56 -15.01 -3.22 -6.27
C ALA A 56 -13.90 -4.27 -6.52
N SER A 57 -13.01 -4.50 -5.55
CA SER A 57 -11.86 -5.40 -5.71
C SER A 57 -12.17 -6.81 -5.22
N GLU A 58 -11.94 -7.81 -6.06
CA GLU A 58 -12.23 -9.21 -5.75
C GLU A 58 -11.10 -9.95 -5.02
N THR A 59 -9.86 -9.43 -5.12
CA THR A 59 -8.68 -9.99 -4.45
C THR A 59 -7.81 -8.89 -3.84
N ASP A 60 -6.96 -9.25 -2.89
CA ASP A 60 -6.00 -8.33 -2.27
C ASP A 60 -5.08 -7.67 -3.31
N GLU A 61 -4.61 -8.42 -4.31
CA GLU A 61 -3.77 -7.86 -5.37
C GLU A 61 -4.57 -6.99 -6.36
N ALA A 62 -5.87 -7.26 -6.54
CA ALA A 62 -6.75 -6.38 -7.30
C ALA A 62 -6.96 -5.06 -6.54
N GLN A 63 -7.14 -5.12 -5.22
CA GLN A 63 -7.26 -3.95 -4.35
C GLN A 63 -6.02 -3.06 -4.39
N VAL A 64 -4.82 -3.66 -4.27
CA VAL A 64 -3.56 -2.91 -4.40
C VAL A 64 -3.49 -2.21 -5.76
N ARG A 65 -3.79 -2.91 -6.86
CA ARG A 65 -3.78 -2.30 -8.20
C ARG A 65 -4.82 -1.19 -8.35
N ALA A 66 -6.02 -1.38 -7.82
CA ALA A 66 -7.08 -0.38 -7.87
C ALA A 66 -6.67 0.91 -7.13
N LEU A 67 -6.09 0.76 -5.93
CA LEU A 67 -5.59 1.89 -5.13
C LEU A 67 -4.37 2.57 -5.77
N LEU A 68 -3.45 1.82 -6.37
CA LEU A 68 -2.33 2.39 -7.15
C LEU A 68 -2.80 3.23 -8.34
N GLY A 69 -3.99 2.93 -8.87
CA GLY A 69 -4.63 3.72 -9.93
C GLY A 69 -5.12 5.11 -9.49
N LEU A 70 -5.05 5.45 -8.20
CA LEU A 70 -5.41 6.78 -7.69
C LEU A 70 -4.34 7.81 -8.06
N SER A 71 -4.49 8.45 -9.22
CA SER A 71 -3.58 9.47 -9.72
C SER A 71 -3.43 10.71 -8.82
N ALA A 72 -4.41 10.96 -7.93
CA ALA A 72 -4.33 11.99 -6.90
C ALA A 72 -3.26 11.69 -5.83
N VAL A 73 -2.88 10.42 -5.67
CA VAL A 73 -1.91 9.94 -4.68
C VAL A 73 -0.64 9.44 -5.38
N PHE A 74 -0.79 8.59 -6.39
CA PHE A 74 0.32 7.91 -7.06
C PHE A 74 0.58 8.53 -8.43
N PRO A 75 1.79 9.07 -8.67
CA PRO A 75 2.21 9.43 -10.02
C PRO A 75 2.17 8.21 -10.94
N THR A 76 1.65 8.36 -12.17
CA THR A 76 1.51 7.26 -13.14
C THR A 76 2.81 6.50 -13.35
N SER A 77 3.95 7.20 -13.45
CA SER A 77 5.26 6.57 -13.63
C SER A 77 5.65 5.63 -12.50
N LEU A 78 5.20 5.88 -11.27
CA LEU A 78 5.47 5.02 -10.13
C LEU A 78 4.43 3.90 -10.00
N ALA A 79 3.16 4.18 -10.31
CA ALA A 79 2.08 3.20 -10.33
C ALA A 79 2.28 2.12 -11.42
N GLU A 80 3.00 2.44 -12.49
CA GLU A 80 3.33 1.51 -13.59
C GLU A 80 4.73 0.88 -13.46
N GLU A 81 5.55 1.28 -12.49
CA GLU A 81 6.90 0.72 -12.27
C GLU A 81 6.77 -0.67 -11.60
N PRO A 82 7.11 -1.77 -12.31
CA PRO A 82 6.84 -3.12 -11.81
C PRO A 82 7.48 -3.41 -10.46
N ARG A 83 8.71 -2.93 -10.21
CA ARG A 83 9.40 -3.13 -8.93
C ARG A 83 8.66 -2.48 -7.76
N PHE A 84 8.00 -1.35 -8.01
CA PHE A 84 7.17 -0.68 -7.01
C PHE A 84 5.88 -1.44 -6.75
N VAL A 85 5.17 -1.83 -7.81
CA VAL A 85 3.91 -2.58 -7.72
C VAL A 85 4.12 -3.90 -6.98
N GLU A 86 5.16 -4.65 -7.34
CA GLU A 86 5.52 -5.93 -6.71
C GLU A 86 5.85 -5.75 -5.23
N ALA A 87 6.69 -4.78 -4.87
CA ALA A 87 7.07 -4.52 -3.48
C ALA A 87 5.87 -4.12 -2.61
N VAL A 88 5.00 -3.23 -3.11
CA VAL A 88 3.79 -2.81 -2.38
C VAL A 88 2.81 -3.96 -2.22
N THR A 89 2.60 -4.75 -3.28
CA THR A 89 1.72 -5.92 -3.23
C THR A 89 2.23 -6.96 -2.22
N ALA A 90 3.52 -7.28 -2.27
CA ALA A 90 4.13 -8.22 -1.32
C ALA A 90 4.02 -7.73 0.13
N ALA A 91 4.26 -6.44 0.37
CA ALA A 91 4.12 -5.86 1.71
C ALA A 91 2.67 -5.85 2.19
N PHE A 92 1.70 -5.60 1.29
CA PHE A 92 0.28 -5.64 1.61
C PHE A 92 -0.17 -7.05 2.03
N LEU A 93 0.23 -8.08 1.27
CA LEU A 93 -0.04 -9.47 1.59
C LEU A 93 0.62 -9.88 2.91
N ALA A 94 1.87 -9.48 3.14
CA ALA A 94 2.56 -9.74 4.41
C ALA A 94 1.85 -9.09 5.60
N LEU A 95 1.33 -7.87 5.45
CA LEU A 95 0.50 -7.25 6.47
C LEU A 95 -0.76 -8.08 6.71
N ARG A 96 -1.51 -8.44 5.66
CA ARG A 96 -2.75 -9.24 5.74
C ARG A 96 -2.53 -10.57 6.47
N GLU A 97 -1.43 -11.26 6.16
CA GLU A 97 -1.13 -12.58 6.70
C GLU A 97 -0.54 -12.55 8.12
N HIS A 98 0.31 -11.57 8.44
CA HIS A 98 1.13 -11.59 9.66
C HIS A 98 0.91 -10.42 10.61
N GLY A 99 0.18 -9.39 10.20
CA GLY A 99 0.01 -8.15 10.94
C GLY A 99 1.22 -7.20 10.86
N ALA A 100 1.02 -5.98 11.34
CA ALA A 100 1.95 -4.86 11.17
C ALA A 100 3.29 -5.09 11.86
N VAL A 101 3.30 -5.69 13.05
CA VAL A 101 4.54 -5.90 13.84
C VAL A 101 5.47 -6.86 13.11
N GLU A 102 4.96 -8.00 12.66
CA GLU A 102 5.76 -9.02 12.00
C GLU A 102 6.16 -8.58 10.59
N ALA A 103 5.27 -7.92 9.84
CA ALA A 103 5.62 -7.35 8.55
C ALA A 103 6.73 -6.29 8.66
N ALA A 104 6.70 -5.44 9.69
CA ALA A 104 7.76 -4.46 9.95
C ALA A 104 9.10 -5.14 10.28
N ARG A 105 9.09 -6.19 11.11
CA ARG A 105 10.31 -6.95 11.45
C ARG A 105 11.00 -7.50 10.21
N ARG A 106 10.24 -8.12 9.30
CA ARG A 106 10.76 -8.75 8.08
C ARG A 106 11.44 -7.78 7.10
N VAL A 107 11.11 -6.50 7.18
CA VAL A 107 11.66 -5.46 6.30
C VAL A 107 12.94 -4.83 6.90
N THR A 108 13.25 -5.13 8.17
CA THR A 108 14.44 -4.62 8.86
C THR A 108 15.59 -5.62 8.94
N GLU A 109 15.38 -6.86 8.51
CA GLU A 109 16.38 -7.95 8.48
C GLU A 109 17.09 -8.03 7.13
#